data_AF-A0A3P7FWI4-F1
#
_entry.id   AF-A0A3P7FWI4-F1
#
_cell.length_a   1.000
_cell.length_b   1.000
_cell.length_c   1.000
_cell.angle_alpha   90.00
_cell.angle_beta   90.00
_cell.angle_gamma   90.00
#
_symmetry.space_group_name_H-M   'P 1'
#
loop_
_entity.id
_entity.type
_entity.pdbx_description
1 polymer ?
#
loop_
_entity_poly.entity_id
_entity_poly.type
_entity_poly.pdbx_seq_one_letter_code
_entity_poly.pdbx_strand_id
1 'polypeptide(L)'
;MINIRWLAPEVFKTKQLTETTDVFAFGITLYEIFTGNLPYFSMSFEEIQNKLIAGHRIRPETRDIELPRNVLKLMRRCWRTNVNERPTMDGVWLELRNFYQISKKIILRSKEVKPEKLINIRWLAPEVFKTKQLTETTDVFAFGITLYEIFTGNLPYFSMSFEEIQNKLIAGHRIRPETRDIELPRNVLKLMRRCWRTNVNERPTMDGVWLELRVIRNNLIFKQQCAAKFNFQEKTI
;
A
#
# COMPACT_ATOMS: atom_id res chain seq x y z
N MET A 1 1.90 -7.95 19.43
CA MET A 1 1.83 -9.34 18.90
C MET A 1 2.40 -9.32 17.49
N ILE A 2 3.44 -10.09 17.20
CA ILE A 2 4.08 -10.11 15.86
C ILE A 2 3.20 -10.93 14.92
N ASN A 3 2.97 -10.43 13.70
CA ASN A 3 2.15 -11.13 12.73
C ASN A 3 2.92 -12.30 12.11
N ILE A 4 2.43 -13.53 12.33
CA ILE A 4 3.11 -14.77 11.90
C ILE A 4 3.43 -14.80 10.40
N ARG A 5 2.65 -14.12 9.55
CA ARG A 5 2.85 -14.13 8.09
C ARG A 5 4.18 -13.49 7.65
N TRP A 6 4.74 -12.60 8.48
CA TRP A 6 6.04 -11.97 8.28
C TRP A 6 7.14 -12.61 9.12
N LEU A 7 6.81 -13.58 9.97
CA LEU A 7 7.74 -14.15 10.93
C LEU A 7 8.71 -15.12 10.24
N ALA A 8 10.00 -14.91 10.47
CA ALA A 8 11.02 -15.81 9.95
C ALA A 8 10.94 -17.20 10.63
N PRO A 9 11.17 -18.30 9.89
CA PRO A 9 10.98 -19.66 10.41
C PRO A 9 11.87 -20.00 11.61
N GLU A 10 13.08 -19.44 11.69
CA GLU A 10 14.00 -19.68 12.80
C GLU A 10 13.49 -19.12 14.14
N VAL A 11 12.57 -18.14 14.13
CA VAL A 11 11.99 -17.57 15.35
C VAL A 11 11.13 -18.61 16.07
N PHE A 12 10.51 -19.56 15.35
CA PHE A 12 9.71 -20.62 15.99
C PHE A 12 10.56 -21.48 16.94
N LYS A 13 11.84 -21.70 16.62
CA LYS A 13 12.80 -22.48 17.42
C LYS A 13 13.54 -21.61 18.43
N THR A 14 14.11 -20.49 17.98
CA THR A 14 15.01 -19.66 18.81
C THR A 14 14.27 -18.73 19.76
N LYS A 15 13.02 -18.36 19.44
CA LYS A 15 12.26 -17.28 20.09
C LYS A 15 12.97 -15.93 20.11
N GLN A 16 13.99 -15.75 19.27
CA GLN A 16 14.78 -14.53 19.17
C GLN A 16 14.51 -13.83 17.84
N LEU A 17 14.38 -12.51 17.90
CA LEU A 17 14.39 -11.64 16.73
C LEU A 17 15.81 -11.15 16.51
N THR A 18 16.21 -11.08 15.24
CA THR A 18 17.54 -10.64 14.83
C THR A 18 17.44 -9.78 13.57
N GLU A 19 18.51 -9.10 13.19
CA GLU A 19 18.56 -8.37 11.93
C GLU A 19 18.20 -9.26 10.72
N THR A 20 18.58 -10.54 10.75
CA THR A 20 18.25 -11.49 9.68
C THR A 20 16.77 -11.91 9.65
N THR A 21 16.06 -11.80 10.79
CA THR A 21 14.60 -12.00 10.82
C THR A 21 13.88 -10.80 10.22
N ASP A 22 14.42 -9.59 10.41
CA ASP A 22 13.88 -8.37 9.81
C ASP A 22 14.06 -8.36 8.29
N VAL A 23 15.19 -8.88 7.79
CA VAL A 23 15.41 -9.09 6.34
C VAL A 23 14.33 -10.01 5.76
N PHE A 24 13.99 -11.10 6.44
CA PHE A 24 12.94 -12.02 6.01
C PHE A 24 11.58 -11.32 5.97
N ALA A 25 11.23 -10.64 7.06
CA ALA A 25 9.98 -9.90 7.18
C ALA A 25 9.87 -8.83 6.08
N PHE A 26 10.94 -8.07 5.83
CA PHE A 26 10.99 -7.09 4.76
C PHE A 26 10.85 -7.72 3.37
N GLY A 27 11.40 -8.92 3.15
CA GLY A 27 11.12 -9.69 1.94
C GLY A 27 9.62 -9.96 1.75
N ILE A 28 8.90 -10.34 2.82
CA ILE A 28 7.44 -10.52 2.79
C ILE A 28 6.72 -9.17 2.55
N THR A 29 7.23 -8.08 3.11
CA THR A 29 6.72 -6.73 2.81
C THR A 29 6.90 -6.38 1.32
N LEU A 30 8.04 -6.71 0.70
CA LEU A 30 8.22 -6.54 -0.74
C LEU A 30 7.21 -7.39 -1.54
N TYR A 31 6.93 -8.61 -1.10
CA TYR A 31 5.87 -9.42 -1.71
C TYR A 31 4.53 -8.68 -1.68
N GLU A 32 4.13 -8.18 -0.51
CA GLU A 32 2.86 -7.48 -0.35
C GLU A 32 2.82 -6.21 -1.22
N ILE A 33 3.87 -5.39 -1.20
CA ILE A 33 3.97 -4.16 -2.00
C ILE A 33 3.86 -4.44 -3.50
N PHE A 34 4.61 -5.43 -4.01
CA PHE A 34 4.67 -5.67 -5.44
C PHE A 34 3.51 -6.52 -5.95
N THR A 35 2.87 -7.33 -5.11
CA THR A 35 1.74 -8.16 -5.52
C THR A 35 0.38 -7.59 -5.17
N GLY A 36 0.30 -6.67 -4.19
CA GLY A 36 -0.95 -6.21 -3.61
C GLY A 36 -1.71 -7.30 -2.82
N ASN A 37 -1.12 -8.47 -2.63
CA ASN A 37 -1.76 -9.63 -2.00
C ASN A 37 -1.27 -9.81 -0.57
N LEU A 38 -2.18 -10.21 0.32
CA LEU A 38 -1.81 -10.61 1.67
C LEU A 38 -0.97 -11.90 1.63
N PRO A 39 0.20 -11.95 2.30
CA PRO A 39 1.02 -13.15 2.33
C PRO A 39 0.30 -14.30 3.04
N TYR A 40 0.33 -15.50 2.43
CA TYR A 40 -0.35 -16.69 2.95
C TYR A 40 -1.84 -16.43 3.24
N PHE A 41 -2.51 -15.72 2.32
CA PHE A 41 -3.94 -15.47 2.40
C PHE A 41 -4.71 -16.77 2.66
N SER A 42 -5.77 -16.67 3.46
CA SER A 42 -6.63 -17.78 3.93
C SER A 42 -5.99 -18.92 4.74
N MET A 43 -4.70 -18.88 5.07
CA MET A 43 -4.06 -19.90 5.90
C MET A 43 -4.15 -19.56 7.40
N SER A 44 -4.35 -20.58 8.22
CA SER A 44 -4.29 -20.53 9.68
C SER A 44 -2.85 -20.39 10.19
N PHE A 45 -2.71 -20.03 11.47
CA PHE A 45 -1.40 -19.92 12.12
C PHE A 45 -0.59 -21.22 12.02
N GLU A 46 -1.23 -22.36 12.30
CA GLU A 46 -0.58 -23.68 12.27
C GLU A 46 -0.15 -24.07 10.86
N GLU A 47 -0.99 -23.83 9.85
CA GLU A 47 -0.64 -24.09 8.45
C GLU A 47 0.55 -23.26 7.98
N ILE A 48 0.59 -21.97 8.35
CA ILE A 48 1.70 -21.08 8.02
C ILE A 48 2.98 -21.58 8.71
N GLN A 49 2.92 -21.87 10.01
CA GLN A 49 4.07 -22.38 10.76
C GLN A 49 4.62 -23.67 10.15
N ASN A 50 3.75 -24.66 9.92
CA ASN A 50 4.15 -25.96 9.36
C ASN A 50 4.78 -25.81 7.97
N LYS A 51 4.22 -24.95 7.11
CA LYS A 51 4.80 -24.65 5.79
C LYS A 51 6.16 -23.99 5.91
N LEU A 52 6.29 -22.97 6.74
CA LEU A 52 7.55 -22.23 6.91
C LEU A 52 8.68 -23.13 7.44
N ILE A 53 8.36 -24.00 8.41
CA ILE A 53 9.28 -25.01 8.96
C ILE A 53 9.67 -26.04 7.91
N ALA A 54 8.73 -26.49 7.07
CA ALA A 54 8.99 -27.40 5.95
C ALA A 54 9.79 -26.77 4.79
N GLY A 55 10.23 -25.51 4.93
CA GLY A 55 11.02 -24.81 3.90
C GLY A 55 10.20 -24.17 2.79
N HIS A 56 8.86 -24.22 2.87
CA HIS A 56 8.01 -23.51 1.92
C HIS A 56 8.25 -22.00 2.04
N ARG A 57 8.29 -21.32 0.89
CA ARG A 57 8.33 -19.85 0.78
C ARG A 57 7.27 -19.40 -0.19
N ILE A 58 6.70 -18.23 0.07
CA ILE A 58 5.70 -17.63 -0.81
C ILE A 58 6.27 -17.46 -2.23
N ARG A 59 5.44 -17.74 -3.23
CA ARG A 59 5.77 -17.59 -4.65
C ARG A 59 4.83 -16.55 -5.24
N PRO A 60 5.32 -15.34 -5.62
CA PRO A 60 4.52 -14.38 -6.36
C PRO A 60 3.96 -15.02 -7.63
N GLU A 61 2.65 -15.01 -7.79
CA GLU A 61 2.03 -15.31 -9.08
C GLU A 61 2.29 -14.13 -10.02
N THR A 62 3.09 -14.36 -11.06
CA THR A 62 3.49 -13.29 -12.00
C THR A 62 2.57 -13.20 -13.22
N ARG A 63 1.41 -13.87 -13.20
CA ARG A 63 0.51 -13.91 -14.36
C ARG A 63 -0.08 -12.53 -14.64
N ASP A 64 -0.48 -11.83 -13.58
CA ASP A 64 -1.21 -10.56 -13.68
C ASP A 64 -0.36 -9.34 -13.28
N ILE A 65 0.92 -9.56 -12.96
CA ILE A 65 1.80 -8.52 -12.41
C ILE A 65 3.18 -8.62 -13.05
N GLU A 66 3.63 -7.52 -13.67
CA GLU A 66 5.00 -7.38 -14.17
C GLU A 66 5.96 -7.11 -13.01
N LEU A 67 6.22 -8.14 -12.21
CA LEU A 67 7.19 -8.08 -11.11
C LEU A 67 8.61 -7.99 -11.68
N PRO A 68 9.39 -6.92 -11.40
CA PRO A 68 10.74 -6.81 -11.93
C PRO A 68 11.61 -7.99 -11.48
N ARG A 69 12.26 -8.66 -12.45
CA ARG A 69 13.07 -9.87 -12.19
C ARG A 69 14.09 -9.68 -11.07
N ASN A 70 14.66 -8.49 -10.96
CA ASN A 70 15.65 -8.17 -9.93
C ASN A 70 15.02 -8.08 -8.53
N VAL A 71 13.80 -7.55 -8.41
CA VAL A 71 13.05 -7.54 -7.15
C VAL A 71 12.66 -8.97 -6.78
N LEU A 72 12.22 -9.80 -7.73
CA LEU A 72 11.95 -11.22 -7.49
C LEU A 72 13.18 -11.98 -6.98
N LYS A 73 14.35 -11.73 -7.57
CA LYS A 73 15.62 -12.31 -7.11
C LYS A 73 15.97 -11.85 -5.69
N LEU A 74 15.78 -10.56 -5.39
CA LEU A 74 16.02 -10.00 -4.06
C LEU A 74 15.10 -10.62 -3.01
N MET A 75 13.80 -10.68 -3.26
CA MET A 75 12.82 -11.32 -2.36
C MET A 75 13.20 -12.78 -2.05
N ARG A 76 13.54 -13.56 -3.08
CA ARG A 76 13.99 -14.95 -2.91
C ARG A 76 15.25 -15.08 -2.05
N ARG A 77 16.16 -14.10 -2.10
CA ARG A 77 17.35 -14.05 -1.25
C ARG A 77 17.00 -13.70 0.20
N CYS A 78 16.05 -12.78 0.43
CA CYS A 78 15.54 -12.49 1.78
C CYS A 78 14.92 -13.71 2.47
N TRP A 79 14.41 -14.67 1.70
CA TRP A 79 13.72 -15.85 2.20
C TRP A 79 14.56 -17.13 2.23
N ARG A 80 15.89 -17.04 2.11
CA ARG A 80 16.77 -18.22 2.20
C ARG A 80 16.61 -18.93 3.55
N THR A 81 16.62 -20.26 3.52
CA THR A 81 16.54 -21.09 4.73
C THR A 81 17.77 -20.90 5.61
N ASN A 82 18.95 -20.88 5.00
CA ASN A 82 20.18 -20.49 5.67
C ASN A 82 20.18 -18.97 5.89
N VAL A 83 20.21 -18.53 7.16
CA VAL A 83 20.18 -17.12 7.53
C VAL A 83 21.39 -16.35 6.98
N ASN A 84 22.54 -17.02 6.86
CA ASN A 84 23.78 -16.42 6.34
C ASN A 84 23.76 -16.19 4.83
N GLU A 85 22.80 -16.79 4.10
CA GLU A 85 22.62 -16.55 2.66
C GLU A 85 21.67 -15.38 2.38
N ARG A 86 21.01 -14.85 3.42
CA ARG A 86 20.17 -13.66 3.29
C ARG A 86 21.07 -12.42 3.18
N PRO A 87 20.71 -11.42 2.38
CA PRO A 87 21.42 -10.15 2.37
C PRO A 87 21.30 -9.45 3.73
N THR A 88 22.20 -8.52 4.02
CA THR A 88 21.98 -7.55 5.09
C THR A 88 20.93 -6.52 4.66
N MET A 89 20.33 -5.79 5.62
CA MET A 89 19.42 -4.70 5.27
C MET A 89 20.10 -3.60 4.43
N ASP A 90 21.38 -3.32 4.67
CA ASP A 90 22.17 -2.41 3.82
C ASP A 90 22.29 -2.94 2.38
N GLY A 91 22.49 -4.25 2.22
CA GLY A 91 22.52 -4.90 0.91
C GLY A 91 21.17 -4.81 0.19
N VAL A 92 20.08 -5.06 0.91
CA VAL A 92 18.70 -4.90 0.40
C VAL A 92 18.46 -3.45 -0.03
N TRP A 93 18.80 -2.48 0.81
CA TRP A 93 18.65 -1.06 0.52
C TRP A 93 19.43 -0.65 -0.73
N LEU A 94 20.69 -1.07 -0.84
CA LEU A 94 21.55 -0.73 -1.96
C LEU A 94 20.97 -1.24 -3.29
N GLU A 95 20.49 -2.49 -3.30
CA GLU A 95 19.86 -3.07 -4.49
C GLU A 95 18.57 -2.34 -4.87
N LEU A 96 17.69 -2.08 -3.91
CA LEU A 96 16.44 -1.34 -4.16
C LEU A 96 16.72 0.10 -4.63
N ARG A 97 17.71 0.78 -4.04
CA ARG A 97 18.14 2.11 -4.46
C ARG A 97 18.61 2.10 -5.92
N ASN A 98 19.41 1.11 -6.30
CA ASN A 98 19.87 0.95 -7.67
C ASN A 98 18.69 0.71 -8.63
N PHE A 99 17.73 -0.14 -8.26
CA PHE A 99 16.52 -0.36 -9.07
C PHE A 99 15.72 0.93 -9.22
N TYR A 100 15.50 1.67 -8.14
CA TYR A 100 14.81 2.96 -8.17
C TYR A 100 15.52 3.96 -9.09
N GLN A 101 16.85 4.09 -9.02
CA GLN A 101 17.60 5.00 -9.88
C GLN A 101 17.48 4.64 -11.36
N ILE A 102 17.53 3.34 -11.70
CA ILE A 102 17.35 2.87 -13.07
C ILE A 102 15.93 3.18 -13.55
N SER A 103 14.91 2.80 -12.78
CA SER A 103 13.50 3.06 -13.11
C SER A 103 13.22 4.56 -13.25
N LYS A 104 13.75 5.39 -12.35
CA LYS A 104 13.63 6.85 -12.41
C LYS A 104 14.22 7.40 -13.71
N LYS A 105 15.41 6.94 -14.13
CA LYS A 105 16.02 7.37 -15.40
C LYS A 105 15.19 6.94 -16.61
N ILE A 106 14.58 5.75 -16.58
CA ILE A 106 13.72 5.25 -17.67
C ILE A 106 12.43 6.09 -17.74
N ILE A 107 11.73 6.25 -16.61
CA ILE A 107 10.48 7.01 -16.52
C ILE A 107 10.68 8.47 -16.90
N LEU A 108 11.79 9.11 -16.48
CA LEU A 108 12.06 10.49 -16.86
C LEU A 108 12.42 10.66 -18.35
N ARG A 109 12.91 9.60 -19.01
CA ARG A 109 13.19 9.60 -20.46
C ARG A 109 11.93 9.33 -21.27
N SER A 110 11.11 8.37 -20.85
CA SER A 110 9.81 8.12 -21.46
C SER A 110 8.78 9.07 -20.86
N LYS A 111 8.48 10.18 -21.55
CA LYS A 111 7.37 11.07 -21.13
C LYS A 111 6.03 10.33 -20.98
N GLU A 112 5.93 9.13 -21.55
CA GLU A 112 4.73 8.30 -21.54
C GLU A 112 4.91 7.00 -20.76
N VAL A 113 3.84 6.59 -20.07
CA VAL A 113 3.69 5.31 -19.38
C VAL A 113 2.71 4.41 -20.13
N LYS A 114 2.78 3.10 -19.88
CA LYS A 114 1.80 2.11 -20.37
C LYS A 114 0.88 1.70 -19.21
N PRO A 115 -0.35 2.26 -19.10
CA PRO A 115 -1.26 2.03 -17.99
C PRO A 115 -1.47 0.56 -17.63
N GLU A 116 -1.59 -0.31 -18.64
CA GLU A 116 -1.81 -1.75 -18.53
C GLU A 116 -0.62 -2.52 -17.92
N LYS A 117 0.55 -1.88 -17.83
CA LYS A 117 1.77 -2.46 -17.22
C LYS A 117 2.04 -1.92 -15.82
N LEU A 118 1.25 -0.96 -15.33
CA LEU A 118 1.45 -0.39 -14.00
C LEU A 118 0.90 -1.34 -12.94
N ILE A 119 1.59 -1.45 -11.80
CA ILE A 119 1.15 -2.34 -10.69
C ILE A 119 -0.04 -1.72 -9.94
N ASN A 120 -0.12 -0.39 -9.92
CA ASN A 120 -1.09 0.38 -9.15
C ASN A 120 -2.33 0.80 -9.98
N ILE A 121 -2.80 -0.05 -10.89
CA ILE A 121 -3.92 0.26 -11.82
C ILE A 121 -5.16 0.82 -11.11
N ARG A 122 -5.45 0.35 -9.89
CA ARG A 122 -6.65 0.71 -9.11
C ARG A 122 -6.62 2.16 -8.57
N TRP A 123 -5.42 2.76 -8.50
CA TRP A 123 -5.18 4.14 -8.08
C TRP A 123 -4.97 5.07 -9.28
N LEU A 124 -4.98 4.55 -10.51
CA LEU A 124 -4.65 5.32 -11.68
C LEU A 124 -5.76 6.31 -12.03
N ALA A 125 -5.39 7.57 -12.28
CA ALA A 125 -6.34 8.59 -12.69
C ALA A 125 -6.85 8.31 -14.12
N PRO A 126 -8.14 8.59 -14.42
CA PRO A 126 -8.76 8.26 -15.70
C PRO A 126 -8.06 8.91 -16.91
N GLU A 127 -7.53 10.12 -16.75
CA GLU A 127 -6.84 10.84 -17.83
C GLU A 127 -5.53 10.16 -18.27
N VAL A 128 -4.92 9.32 -17.43
CA VAL A 128 -3.68 8.60 -17.79
C VAL A 128 -3.95 7.58 -18.89
N PHE A 129 -5.16 7.02 -18.99
CA PHE A 129 -5.51 6.07 -20.05
C PHE A 129 -5.41 6.71 -21.45
N LYS A 130 -5.72 8.02 -21.55
CA LYS A 130 -5.64 8.81 -22.79
C LYS A 130 -4.28 9.47 -22.98
N THR A 131 -3.81 10.21 -21.97
CA THR A 131 -2.62 11.06 -22.08
C THR A 131 -1.32 10.27 -21.98
N LYS A 132 -1.37 9.06 -21.40
CA LYS A 132 -0.21 8.24 -21.05
C LYS A 132 0.79 8.99 -20.16
N GLN A 133 0.41 10.08 -19.51
CA GLN A 133 1.30 10.91 -18.70
C GLN A 133 0.89 10.84 -17.24
N LEU A 134 1.89 10.79 -16.36
CA LEU A 134 1.72 10.99 -14.92
C LEU A 134 2.02 12.44 -14.61
N THR A 135 1.16 13.08 -13.82
CA THR A 135 1.27 14.49 -13.44
C THR A 135 0.98 14.64 -11.94
N GLU A 136 1.28 15.80 -11.37
CA GLU A 136 0.92 16.09 -9.98
C GLU A 136 -0.57 15.88 -9.70
N THR A 137 -1.45 16.17 -10.68
CA THR A 137 -2.90 15.98 -10.54
C THR A 137 -3.33 14.50 -10.60
N THR A 138 -2.52 13.63 -11.22
CA THR A 138 -2.76 12.19 -11.20
C THR A 138 -2.36 11.61 -9.84
N ASP A 139 -1.32 12.17 -9.21
CA ASP A 139 -0.91 11.78 -7.86
C ASP A 139 -1.94 12.19 -6.81
N VAL A 140 -2.59 13.36 -6.97
CA VAL A 140 -3.72 13.78 -6.13
C VAL A 140 -4.87 12.76 -6.21
N PHE A 141 -5.21 12.28 -7.42
CA PHE A 141 -6.24 11.26 -7.60
C PHE A 141 -5.86 9.97 -6.88
N ALA A 142 -4.63 9.48 -7.11
CA ALA A 142 -4.13 8.27 -6.47
C ALA A 142 -4.17 8.39 -4.94
N PHE A 143 -3.75 9.53 -4.39
CA PHE A 143 -3.80 9.78 -2.96
C PHE A 143 -5.24 9.77 -2.41
N GLY A 144 -6.21 10.29 -3.17
CA GLY A 144 -7.64 10.17 -2.83
C GLY A 144 -8.11 8.72 -2.69
N ILE A 145 -7.67 7.84 -3.60
CA ILE A 145 -7.94 6.40 -3.53
C ILE A 145 -7.20 5.73 -2.37
N THR A 146 -5.98 6.17 -2.05
CA THR A 146 -5.25 5.72 -0.85
C THR A 146 -5.98 6.10 0.43
N LEU A 147 -6.55 7.30 0.53
CA LEU A 147 -7.40 7.66 1.67
C LEU A 147 -8.63 6.75 1.77
N TYR A 148 -9.25 6.38 0.64
CA TYR A 148 -10.34 5.39 0.65
C TYR A 148 -9.89 4.07 1.27
N GLU A 149 -8.75 3.54 0.83
CA GLU A 149 -8.22 2.27 1.33
C GLU A 149 -7.91 2.35 2.83
N ILE A 150 -7.23 3.41 3.28
CA ILE A 150 -6.89 3.60 4.70
C ILE A 150 -8.12 3.66 5.59
N PHE A 151 -9.14 4.44 5.19
CA PHE A 151 -10.30 4.66 6.04
C PHE A 151 -11.35 3.54 5.95
N THR A 152 -11.38 2.79 4.84
CA THR A 152 -12.36 1.70 4.68
C THR A 152 -11.79 0.32 4.96
N GLY A 153 -10.46 0.16 4.94
CA GLY A 153 -9.80 -1.14 5.00
C GLY A 153 -10.02 -2.00 3.75
N ASN A 154 -10.67 -1.46 2.71
CA ASN A 154 -11.05 -2.19 1.51
C ASN A 154 -10.12 -1.86 0.34
N LEU A 155 -9.80 -2.88 -0.46
CA LEU A 155 -9.06 -2.69 -1.70
C LEU A 155 -9.96 -1.99 -2.74
N PRO A 156 -9.50 -0.89 -3.37
CA PRO A 156 -10.30 -0.17 -4.37
C PRO A 156 -10.61 -1.05 -5.60
N TYR A 157 -11.87 -1.04 -6.02
CA TYR A 157 -12.35 -1.81 -7.17
C TYR A 157 -12.07 -3.32 -7.05
N PHE A 158 -12.08 -3.85 -5.82
CA PHE A 158 -11.79 -5.26 -5.54
C PHE A 158 -12.46 -6.20 -6.55
N SER A 159 -11.74 -7.25 -6.96
CA SER A 159 -12.12 -8.27 -7.96
C SER A 159 -12.27 -7.82 -9.43
N MET A 160 -12.18 -6.53 -9.75
CA MET A 160 -12.29 -6.06 -11.14
C MET A 160 -11.00 -6.21 -11.94
N SER A 161 -11.12 -6.52 -13.24
CA SER A 161 -10.04 -6.54 -14.23
C SER A 161 -9.57 -5.13 -14.62
N PHE A 162 -8.43 -5.05 -15.32
CA PHE A 162 -7.93 -3.77 -15.85
C PHE A 162 -8.96 -3.08 -16.77
N GLU A 163 -9.57 -3.84 -17.68
CA GLU A 163 -10.56 -3.34 -18.64
C GLU A 163 -11.83 -2.84 -17.93
N GLU A 164 -12.30 -3.57 -16.91
CA GLU A 164 -13.46 -3.18 -16.12
C GLU A 164 -13.22 -1.87 -15.35
N ILE A 165 -12.04 -1.75 -14.72
CA ILE A 165 -11.62 -0.53 -14.01
C ILE A 165 -11.52 0.64 -15.00
N GLN A 166 -10.83 0.45 -16.12
CA GLN A 166 -10.65 1.47 -17.15
C GLN A 166 -12.02 1.97 -17.67
N ASN A 167 -12.90 1.04 -18.06
CA ASN A 167 -14.22 1.39 -18.60
C ASN A 167 -15.07 2.16 -17.58
N LYS A 168 -15.07 1.74 -16.31
CA LYS A 168 -15.77 2.47 -15.24
C LYS A 168 -15.22 3.87 -15.04
N LEU A 169 -13.89 4.01 -14.95
CA LEU A 169 -13.25 5.29 -14.69
C LEU A 169 -13.47 6.29 -15.84
N ILE A 170 -13.40 5.82 -17.09
CA ILE A 170 -13.69 6.61 -18.30
C ILE A 170 -15.17 7.03 -18.34
N ALA A 171 -16.10 6.16 -17.95
CA ALA A 171 -17.53 6.47 -17.83
C ALA A 171 -17.85 7.46 -16.68
N GLY A 172 -16.86 7.94 -15.95
CA GLY A 172 -17.03 8.90 -14.85
C GLY A 172 -17.41 8.25 -13.51
N HIS A 173 -17.44 6.92 -13.43
CA HIS A 173 -17.67 6.24 -12.16
C HIS A 173 -16.51 6.52 -11.19
N ARG A 174 -16.83 6.75 -9.92
CA ARG A 174 -15.87 6.94 -8.82
C ARG A 174 -16.26 6.05 -7.66
N ILE A 175 -15.26 5.57 -6.93
CA ILE A 175 -15.48 4.77 -5.74
C ILE A 175 -16.31 5.55 -4.70
N ARG A 176 -17.22 4.86 -4.02
CA ARG A 176 -18.07 5.43 -2.98
C ARG A 176 -17.83 4.64 -1.70
N PRO A 177 -17.17 5.21 -0.67
CA PRO A 177 -17.05 4.57 0.63
C PRO A 177 -18.44 4.27 1.19
N GLU A 178 -18.69 3.02 1.57
CA GLU A 178 -19.84 2.67 2.39
C GLU A 178 -19.58 3.17 3.81
N THR A 179 -20.42 4.10 4.28
CA THR A 179 -20.23 4.74 5.59
C THR A 179 -21.10 4.10 6.67
N ARG A 180 -21.72 2.94 6.41
CA ARG A 180 -22.64 2.31 7.37
C ARG A 180 -21.90 1.79 8.59
N ASP A 181 -20.74 1.17 8.38
CA ASP A 181 -19.99 0.47 9.42
C ASP A 181 -18.66 1.15 9.79
N ILE A 182 -18.40 2.34 9.23
CA ILE A 182 -17.13 3.06 9.41
C ILE A 182 -17.41 4.48 9.88
N GLU A 183 -16.77 4.87 10.99
CA GLU A 183 -16.74 6.25 11.44
C GLU A 183 -15.77 7.07 10.56
N LEU A 184 -16.23 7.44 9.37
CA LEU A 184 -15.48 8.27 8.43
C LEU A 184 -15.78 9.75 8.69
N PRO A 185 -14.79 10.56 9.12
CA PRO A 185 -15.01 11.99 9.33
C PRO A 185 -15.49 12.66 8.03
N ARG A 186 -16.59 13.44 8.11
CA ARG A 186 -17.23 14.07 6.94
C ARG A 186 -16.28 14.94 6.11
N ASN A 187 -15.33 15.58 6.79
CA ASN A 187 -14.26 16.38 6.18
C ASN A 187 -13.29 15.52 5.36
N VAL A 188 -12.91 14.34 5.84
CA VAL A 188 -12.10 13.37 5.09
C VAL A 188 -12.88 12.88 3.87
N LEU A 189 -14.16 12.52 4.02
CA LEU A 189 -15.02 12.13 2.89
C LEU A 189 -15.12 13.22 1.83
N LYS A 190 -15.28 14.48 2.24
CA LYS A 190 -15.32 15.64 1.34
C LYS A 190 -14.00 15.83 0.60
N LEU A 191 -12.87 15.68 1.30
CA LEU A 191 -11.54 15.76 0.72
C LEU A 191 -11.30 14.66 -0.31
N MET A 192 -11.56 13.39 0.04
CA MET A 192 -11.47 12.25 -0.88
C MET A 192 -12.27 12.50 -2.16
N ARG A 193 -13.52 12.96 -2.01
CA ARG A 193 -14.41 13.28 -3.14
C ARG A 193 -13.87 14.35 -4.09
N ARG A 194 -13.07 15.28 -3.58
CA ARG A 194 -12.42 16.32 -4.39
C ARG A 194 -11.18 15.77 -5.09
N CYS A 195 -10.39 14.92 -4.43
CA CYS A 195 -9.19 14.31 -5.02
C CYS A 195 -9.49 13.53 -6.30
N TRP A 196 -10.65 12.86 -6.39
CA TRP A 196 -11.01 12.04 -7.57
C TRP A 196 -12.07 12.69 -8.49
N ARG A 197 -12.13 14.02 -8.56
CA ARG A 197 -12.99 14.72 -9.54
C ARG A 197 -12.60 14.39 -10.98
N THR A 198 -13.59 14.33 -11.87
CA THR A 198 -13.36 14.10 -13.31
C THR A 198 -12.59 15.25 -13.95
N ASN A 199 -12.99 16.49 -13.64
CA ASN A 199 -12.24 17.67 -14.05
C ASN A 199 -10.98 17.79 -13.18
N VAL A 200 -9.81 17.72 -13.81
CA VAL A 200 -8.51 17.80 -13.12
C VAL A 200 -8.35 19.11 -12.35
N ASN A 201 -8.92 20.21 -12.87
CA ASN A 201 -8.82 21.55 -12.25
C ASN A 201 -9.69 21.70 -10.99
N GLU A 202 -10.63 20.77 -10.73
CA GLU A 202 -11.43 20.74 -9.50
C GLU A 202 -10.77 19.96 -8.37
N ARG A 203 -9.66 19.26 -8.67
CA ARG A 203 -8.88 18.54 -7.67
C ARG A 203 -8.01 19.56 -6.90
N PRO A 204 -7.83 19.39 -5.58
CA PRO A 204 -6.88 20.21 -4.82
C PRO A 204 -5.45 19.94 -5.30
N THR A 205 -4.53 20.86 -5.01
CA THR A 205 -3.10 20.54 -5.05
C THR A 205 -2.72 19.65 -3.86
N MET A 206 -1.57 18.97 -3.91
CA MET A 206 -1.10 18.19 -2.77
C MET A 206 -0.86 19.06 -1.52
N ASP A 207 -0.42 20.31 -1.69
CA ASP A 207 -0.32 21.28 -0.59
C ASP A 207 -1.70 21.58 0.03
N GLY A 208 -2.74 21.71 -0.82
CA GLY A 208 -4.12 21.89 -0.37
C GLY A 208 -4.64 20.67 0.39
N VAL A 209 -4.37 19.47 -0.11
CA VAL A 209 -4.69 18.20 0.57
C VAL A 209 -4.00 18.13 1.94
N TRP A 210 -2.71 18.43 1.99
CA TRP A 210 -1.93 18.43 3.23
C TRP A 210 -2.49 19.42 4.26
N LEU A 211 -2.78 20.65 3.84
CA LEU A 211 -3.32 21.68 4.72
C LEU A 211 -4.67 21.27 5.32
N GLU A 212 -5.56 20.71 4.49
CA GLU A 212 -6.85 20.20 4.95
C GLU A 212 -6.66 19.05 5.95
N LEU A 213 -5.85 18.03 5.62
CA LEU A 213 -5.57 16.93 6.55
C LEU A 213 -4.98 17.42 7.88
N ARG A 214 -4.10 18.43 7.84
CA ARG A 214 -3.54 19.05 9.05
C ARG A 214 -4.62 19.68 9.91
N VAL A 215 -5.56 20.41 9.32
CA VAL A 215 -6.72 20.99 10.03
C VAL A 215 -7.61 19.89 10.62
N ILE A 216 -7.89 18.83 9.84
CA ILE A 216 -8.67 17.67 10.30
C ILE A 216 -8.01 17.04 11.52
N ARG A 217 -6.71 16.74 11.44
CA ARG A 217 -5.92 16.15 12.52
C ARG A 217 -5.96 17.03 13.78
N ASN A 218 -5.72 18.33 13.63
CA ASN A 218 -5.72 19.25 14.77
C ASN A 218 -7.10 19.30 15.45
N ASN A 219 -8.19 19.30 14.67
CA ASN A 219 -9.55 19.27 15.22
C ASN A 219 -9.85 17.95 15.97
N LEU A 220 -9.34 16.82 15.48
CA LEU A 220 -9.50 15.53 16.16
C LEU A 220 -8.71 15.48 17.47
N ILE A 221 -7.46 15.94 17.47
CA ILE A 221 -6.62 16.04 18.68
C ILE A 221 -7.29 16.95 19.72
N PHE A 222 -7.79 18.11 19.30
CA PHE A 222 -8.48 19.04 20.18
C PHE A 222 -9.73 18.41 20.81
N LYS A 223 -10.55 17.71 20.01
CA LYS A 223 -11.73 16.97 20.52
C LYS A 223 -11.36 15.90 21.55
N GLN A 224 -10.29 15.14 21.31
CA GLN A 224 -9.81 14.13 22.26
C GLN A 224 -9.34 14.77 23.58
N GLN A 225 -8.63 15.90 23.51
CA GLN A 225 -8.19 16.65 24.69
C GLN A 225 -9.36 17.24 25.48
N CYS A 226 -10.38 17.79 24.81
CA CYS A 226 -11.60 18.28 25.46
C CYS A 226 -12.37 17.13 26.12
N ALA A 227 -12.59 16.01 25.42
CA ALA A 227 -13.28 14.84 25.98
C ALA A 227 -12.56 14.26 27.20
N ALA A 228 -11.22 14.23 27.18
CA ALA A 228 -10.41 13.82 28.33
C ALA A 228 -10.58 14.76 29.55
N LYS A 229 -10.75 16.06 29.32
CA LYS A 229 -11.01 17.05 30.40
C LYS A 229 -12.42 16.95 30.98
N PHE A 230 -13.45 16.76 30.15
CA PHE A 230 -14.84 16.60 30.62
C PHE A 230 -15.02 15.31 31.44
N ASN A 231 -14.41 14.20 31.02
CA ASN A 231 -14.45 12.94 31.77
C ASN A 231 -13.72 13.03 33.13
N PHE A 232 -12.84 14.01 33.33
CA PHE A 232 -12.21 14.29 34.62
C PHE A 232 -13.14 15.08 35.55
N GLN A 233 -13.99 15.95 35.01
CA GLN A 233 -14.92 16.76 35.81
C GLN A 233 -16.15 15.97 36.27
N GLU A 234 -16.65 15.02 35.48
CA GLU A 234 -17.78 14.15 35.87
C GLU A 234 -17.39 13.04 36.87
N LYS A 235 -16.10 12.76 37.05
CA LYS A 235 -15.61 11.80 38.07
C LYS A 235 -15.24 12.44 39.41
N THR A 236 -15.50 13.75 39.58
CA THR A 236 -15.10 14.52 40.78
C THR A 236 -16.29 15.20 41.48
N ILE A 237 -17.51 14.69 41.27
CA ILE A 237 -18.73 15.05 42.02
C ILE A 237 -19.30 13.75 42.60
#